data_AF-A0A9Q9XPC5-F1
#
_entry.id   AF-A0A9Q9XPC5-F1
#
_cell.length_a   1.000
_cell.length_b   1.000
_cell.length_c   1.000
_cell.angle_alpha   90.00
_cell.angle_beta   90.00
_cell.angle_gamma   90.00
#
_symmetry.space_group_name_H-M   'P 1'
#
loop_
_entity.id
_entity.type
_entity.pdbx_description
1 polymer ?
#
loop_
_entity_poly.entity_id
_entity_poly.type
_entity_poly.pdbx_seq_one_letter_code
_entity_poly.pdbx_strand_id
1 'polypeptide(L)'
;MHRWLSSGFNNPEELFAEEEVICVGQIIGAIVAETREQAKRAAEQVDITYEDIQPVFFIIEEAIEHQSYFDPKRKLERGNVEEGFEKADHILEGELYMGGQEHFYMETQGLIAIPKGEAGELELYVASQHAAYTQVCGHKLMSLLLNCWPNFLLLTGSGGHHSRH
;
A
#
# COMPACT_ATOMS: atom_id res chain seq x y z
N MET A 1 16.21 3.57 13.01
CA MET A 1 15.42 4.21 11.93
C MET A 1 15.31 3.20 10.81
N HIS A 2 14.29 2.36 10.86
CA HIS A 2 14.22 1.22 9.97
C HIS A 2 12.84 1.18 9.32
N ARG A 3 12.85 1.15 7.99
CA ARG A 3 11.68 1.28 7.12
C ARG A 3 11.58 -0.06 6.40
N TRP A 4 10.55 -0.86 6.70
CA TRP A 4 10.69 -2.32 6.76
C TRP A 4 10.04 -3.13 5.63
N LEU A 5 9.24 -2.52 4.76
CA LEU A 5 8.65 -3.20 3.61
C LEU A 5 8.90 -2.38 2.34
N SER A 6 9.78 -2.83 1.45
CA SER A 6 9.83 -2.28 0.09
C SER A 6 8.63 -2.81 -0.66
N SER A 7 7.64 -1.94 -0.95
CA SER A 7 6.63 -2.24 -1.95
C SER A 7 7.32 -2.45 -3.32
N GLY A 8 6.57 -2.87 -4.36
CA GLY A 8 7.13 -2.98 -5.71
C GLY A 8 7.67 -1.65 -6.28
N PHE A 9 7.44 -0.56 -5.55
CA PHE A 9 8.06 0.74 -5.71
C PHE A 9 9.24 0.83 -4.71
N ASN A 10 10.38 1.40 -5.11
CA ASN A 10 11.60 1.52 -4.30
C ASN A 10 11.46 2.38 -3.02
N ASN A 11 10.24 2.61 -2.52
CA ASN A 11 9.94 3.36 -1.33
C ASN A 11 9.59 2.38 -0.20
N PRO A 12 10.33 2.40 0.90
CA PRO A 12 10.00 1.57 2.03
C PRO A 12 8.76 2.12 2.76
N GLU A 13 7.82 1.23 3.05
CA GLU A 13 6.58 1.48 3.77
C GLU A 13 6.66 0.84 5.17
N GLU A 14 5.98 1.47 6.12
CA GLU A 14 5.84 0.96 7.49
C GLU A 14 4.60 0.08 7.57
N LEU A 15 4.73 -1.07 8.24
CA LEU A 15 3.59 -1.96 8.47
C LEU A 15 2.61 -1.36 9.49
N PHE A 16 3.17 -0.78 10.55
CA PHE A 16 2.47 -0.03 11.58
C PHE A 16 3.13 1.34 11.68
N ALA A 17 2.33 2.42 11.62
CA ALA A 17 2.85 3.77 11.79
C ALA A 17 3.52 3.92 13.17
N GLU A 18 4.77 4.40 13.20
CA GLU A 18 5.53 4.58 14.45
C GLU A 18 5.41 6.01 14.99
N GLU A 19 5.84 7.01 14.22
CA GLU A 19 5.92 8.42 14.66
C GLU A 19 4.85 9.30 14.01
N GLU A 20 4.57 9.08 12.73
CA GLU A 20 3.66 9.91 11.93
C GLU A 20 2.71 9.06 11.08
N VAL A 21 1.51 9.58 10.85
CA VAL A 21 0.53 9.02 9.91
C VAL A 21 0.43 9.94 8.70
N ILE A 22 0.67 9.39 7.52
CA ILE A 22 0.75 10.16 6.26
C ILE A 22 -0.54 10.11 5.44
N CYS A 23 -1.48 9.22 5.78
CA CYS A 23 -2.78 9.15 5.12
C CYS A 23 -3.88 8.61 6.04
N VAL A 24 -5.13 8.97 5.72
CA VAL A 24 -6.30 8.41 6.39
C VAL A 24 -6.42 6.93 6.04
N GLY A 25 -6.48 6.07 7.06
CA GLY A 25 -6.58 4.62 6.90
C GLY A 25 -5.24 3.88 7.01
N GLN A 26 -4.11 4.58 7.22
CA GLN A 26 -2.85 3.94 7.55
C GLN A 26 -2.97 3.15 8.86
N ILE A 27 -2.42 1.94 8.87
CA ILE A 27 -2.53 1.02 10.00
C ILE A 27 -1.57 1.46 11.11
N ILE A 28 -2.08 1.68 12.32
CA ILE A 28 -1.28 2.07 13.50
C ILE A 28 -0.97 0.84 14.38
N GLY A 29 -1.83 -0.17 14.34
CA GLY A 29 -1.66 -1.38 15.13
C GLY A 29 -2.72 -2.44 14.81
N ALA A 30 -2.67 -3.55 15.54
CA ALA A 30 -3.64 -4.64 15.43
C ALA A 30 -4.06 -5.14 16.82
N ILE A 31 -5.34 -5.47 16.97
CA ILE A 31 -5.89 -6.07 18.20
C ILE A 31 -6.21 -7.54 17.95
N VAL A 32 -5.74 -8.38 18.86
CA VAL A 32 -5.99 -9.82 18.85
C VAL A 32 -6.93 -10.17 19.99
N ALA A 33 -8.01 -10.89 19.68
CA ALA A 33 -8.98 -11.38 20.66
C ALA A 33 -9.48 -12.77 20.24
N GLU A 34 -10.14 -13.47 21.16
CA GLU A 34 -10.71 -14.81 20.90
C GLU A 34 -11.82 -14.78 19.84
N THR A 35 -12.53 -13.65 19.73
CA THR A 35 -13.61 -13.47 18.76
C THR A 35 -13.49 -12.15 17.99
N ARG A 36 -13.98 -12.14 16.74
CA ARG A 36 -14.01 -10.95 15.89
C ARG A 36 -14.76 -9.77 16.54
N GLU A 37 -15.87 -10.05 17.22
CA GLU A 37 -16.67 -9.01 17.88
C GLU A 37 -15.94 -8.38 19.06
N GLN A 38 -15.18 -9.16 19.83
CA GLN A 38 -14.33 -8.62 20.90
C GLN A 38 -13.22 -7.75 20.33
N ALA A 39 -12.53 -8.21 19.28
CA ALA A 39 -11.46 -7.44 18.64
C ALA A 39 -11.99 -6.10 18.11
N LYS A 40 -13.18 -6.10 17.47
CA LYS A 40 -13.83 -4.89 16.97
C LYS A 40 -14.20 -3.93 18.10
N ARG A 41 -14.86 -4.40 19.15
CA ARG A 41 -15.24 -3.55 20.31
C ARG A 41 -14.03 -3.00 21.05
N ALA A 42 -12.94 -3.74 21.11
CA ALA A 42 -11.69 -3.27 21.69
C ALA A 42 -11.03 -2.20 20.80
N ALA A 43 -11.08 -2.36 19.47
CA ALA A 43 -10.56 -1.36 18.54
C ALA A 43 -11.31 -0.02 18.62
N GLU A 44 -12.63 -0.07 18.80
CA GLU A 44 -13.47 1.11 18.99
C GLU A 44 -13.19 1.87 20.30
N GLN A 45 -12.48 1.25 21.26
CA GLN A 45 -12.11 1.87 22.55
C GLN A 45 -10.69 2.45 22.54
N VAL A 46 -9.92 2.23 21.47
CA VAL A 46 -8.57 2.81 21.37
C VAL A 46 -8.71 4.30 21.10
N ASP A 47 -8.22 5.12 22.02
CA ASP A 47 -8.12 6.56 21.89
C ASP A 47 -6.70 6.92 21.44
N ILE A 48 -6.58 7.64 20.32
CA ILE A 48 -5.32 8.07 19.74
C ILE A 48 -5.39 9.59 19.60
N THR A 49 -4.42 10.28 20.19
CA THR A 49 -4.28 11.72 20.07
C THR A 49 -3.28 12.04 18.96
N TYR A 50 -3.65 12.98 18.08
CA TYR A 50 -2.84 13.42 16.95
C TYR A 50 -2.47 14.89 17.12
N GLU A 51 -1.33 15.26 16.55
CA GLU A 51 -0.96 16.64 16.28
C GLU A 51 -0.89 16.82 14.76
N ASP A 52 -1.58 17.82 14.22
CA ASP A 52 -1.65 18.05 12.78
C ASP A 52 -0.29 18.50 12.25
N ILE A 53 0.25 17.74 11.30
CA ILE A 53 1.50 18.06 10.61
C ILE A 53 1.15 18.82 9.33
N GLN A 54 1.69 20.03 9.16
CA GLN A 54 1.53 20.84 7.95
C GLN A 54 2.82 20.83 7.13
N PRO A 55 2.74 20.90 5.79
CA PRO A 55 1.52 20.99 4.98
C PRO A 55 0.88 19.63 4.67
N VAL A 56 -0.45 19.59 4.56
CA VAL A 56 -1.21 18.42 4.08
C VAL A 56 -1.77 18.71 2.70
N PHE A 57 -1.63 17.77 1.77
CA PHE A 57 -2.11 17.90 0.40
C PHE A 57 -3.18 16.84 0.12
N PHE A 58 -4.32 17.25 -0.40
CA PHE A 58 -5.42 16.36 -0.77
C PHE A 58 -5.69 16.33 -2.28
N ILE A 59 -5.20 17.33 -3.01
CA ILE A 59 -5.38 17.44 -4.47
C ILE A 59 -4.04 17.51 -5.21
N ILE A 60 -4.07 17.20 -6.50
CA ILE A 60 -2.87 17.11 -7.35
C ILE A 60 -2.21 18.49 -7.48
N GLU A 61 -3.00 19.55 -7.56
CA GLU A 61 -2.56 20.93 -7.71
C GLU A 61 -1.72 21.38 -6.52
N GLU A 62 -2.15 21.08 -5.28
CA GLU A 62 -1.41 21.39 -4.06
C GLU A 62 -0.05 20.67 -4.01
N ALA A 63 -0.02 19.40 -4.43
CA ALA A 63 1.21 18.63 -4.51
C ALA A 63 2.17 19.21 -5.57
N ILE A 64 1.64 19.70 -6.70
CA ILE A 64 2.42 20.38 -7.74
C ILE A 64 3.04 21.67 -7.19
N GLU A 65 2.25 22.50 -6.50
CA GLU A 65 2.68 23.76 -5.89
C GLU A 65 3.82 23.56 -4.89
N HIS A 66 3.76 22.49 -4.08
CA HIS A 66 4.77 22.16 -3.08
C HIS A 66 5.90 21.27 -3.60
N GLN A 67 5.92 21.01 -4.92
CA GLN A 67 6.90 20.15 -5.58
C GLN A 67 7.02 18.74 -4.98
N SER A 68 5.91 18.21 -4.46
CA SER A 68 5.83 16.87 -3.87
C SER A 68 5.59 15.82 -4.96
N TYR A 69 6.67 15.16 -5.41
CA TYR A 69 6.63 14.18 -6.48
C TYR A 69 7.31 12.87 -6.09
N PHE A 70 6.86 11.77 -6.68
CA PHE A 70 7.63 10.52 -6.68
C PHE A 70 8.65 10.53 -7.81
N ASP A 71 9.91 10.25 -7.48
CA ASP A 71 10.98 10.11 -8.46
C ASP A 71 11.16 8.66 -8.95
N PRO A 72 11.63 8.45 -10.19
CA PRO A 72 12.01 9.46 -11.18
C PRO A 72 10.84 9.89 -12.08
N LYS A 73 10.83 11.18 -12.47
CA LYS A 73 9.92 11.69 -13.51
C LYS A 73 10.17 10.99 -14.85
N ARG A 74 9.11 10.43 -15.44
CA ARG A 74 9.16 9.75 -16.73
C ARG A 74 8.71 10.68 -17.84
N LYS A 75 9.53 10.81 -18.90
CA LYS A 75 9.23 11.62 -20.09
C LYS A 75 9.46 10.76 -21.33
N LEU A 76 8.50 10.75 -22.26
CA LEU A 76 8.62 10.09 -23.55
C LEU A 76 8.33 11.12 -24.65
N GLU A 77 9.29 11.32 -25.54
CA GLU A 77 9.18 12.29 -26.64
C GLU A 77 9.56 11.63 -27.97
N ARG A 78 8.92 12.06 -29.06
CA ARG A 78 9.20 11.57 -30.40
C ARG A 78 9.00 12.67 -31.43
N GLY A 79 10.01 12.90 -32.26
CA GLY A 79 9.98 13.94 -33.29
C GLY A 79 10.34 15.32 -32.74
N ASN A 80 9.99 16.37 -33.50
CA ASN A 80 10.18 17.77 -33.12
C ASN A 80 8.79 18.40 -32.90
N VAL A 81 8.45 18.68 -31.64
CA VAL A 81 7.13 19.18 -31.26
C VAL A 81 6.99 20.66 -31.65
N GLU A 82 8.07 21.43 -31.51
CA GLU A 82 8.12 22.86 -31.83
C GLU A 82 7.83 23.10 -33.32
N GLU A 83 8.48 22.36 -34.22
CA GLU A 83 8.23 22.43 -35.67
C GLU A 83 6.78 22.01 -36.01
N GLY A 84 6.23 21.06 -35.26
CA GLY A 84 4.84 20.63 -35.39
C GLY A 84 3.84 21.74 -35.04
N PHE A 85 4.10 22.50 -33.98
CA PHE A 85 3.28 23.64 -33.56
C PHE A 85 3.36 24.80 -34.55
N GLU A 86 4.53 25.12 -35.10
CA GLU A 86 4.69 26.20 -36.09
C GLU A 86 3.91 25.94 -37.39
N LYS A 87 3.75 24.67 -37.76
CA LYS A 87 3.05 24.26 -38.98
C LYS A 87 1.56 23.99 -38.80
N ALA A 88 1.03 24.07 -37.57
CA ALA A 88 -0.36 23.74 -37.28
C ALA A 88 -1.31 24.88 -37.66
N ASP A 89 -2.40 24.55 -38.35
CA ASP A 89 -3.45 25.54 -38.71
C ASP A 89 -4.26 26.00 -37.47
N HIS A 90 -4.39 25.14 -36.48
CA HIS A 90 -5.13 25.39 -35.25
C HIS A 90 -4.43 24.76 -34.05
N ILE A 91 -4.47 25.46 -32.92
CA ILE A 91 -3.96 25.01 -31.62
C ILE A 91 -5.15 24.97 -30.65
N LEU A 92 -5.32 23.84 -29.96
CA LEU A 92 -6.34 23.64 -28.94
C LEU A 92 -5.66 23.27 -27.63
N GLU A 93 -5.97 24.03 -26.58
CA GLU A 93 -5.49 23.80 -25.23
C GLU A 93 -6.69 23.49 -24.33
N GLY A 94 -6.49 22.56 -23.39
CA GLY A 94 -7.52 22.16 -22.46
C GLY A 94 -6.97 21.17 -21.43
N GLU A 95 -7.66 21.08 -20.31
CA GLU A 95 -7.33 20.19 -19.21
C GLU A 95 -8.50 19.23 -18.96
N LEU A 96 -8.18 18.01 -18.55
CA LEU A 96 -9.15 16.99 -18.20
C LEU A 96 -8.78 16.38 -16.86
N TYR A 97 -9.76 16.34 -15.95
CA TYR A 97 -9.64 15.64 -14.68
C TYR A 97 -10.34 14.28 -14.75
N MET A 98 -9.69 13.24 -14.21
CA MET A 98 -10.26 11.91 -14.05
C MET A 98 -10.13 11.47 -12.60
N GLY A 99 -11.25 11.08 -11.98
CA GLY A 99 -11.26 10.61 -10.59
C GLY A 99 -10.73 9.19 -10.42
N GLY A 100 -10.52 8.79 -9.17
CA GLY A 100 -10.14 7.43 -8.80
C GLY A 100 -11.25 6.40 -9.00
N GLN A 101 -10.87 5.12 -9.03
CA GLN A 101 -11.79 3.99 -9.13
C GLN A 101 -11.46 2.95 -8.05
N GLU A 102 -12.48 2.57 -7.29
CA GLU A 102 -12.40 1.47 -6.32
C GLU A 102 -12.71 0.13 -7.01
N HIS A 103 -12.01 -0.93 -6.60
CA HIS A 103 -12.12 -2.23 -7.27
C HIS A 103 -13.36 -3.03 -6.87
N PHE A 104 -13.90 -2.77 -5.67
CA PHE A 104 -15.15 -3.34 -5.16
C PHE A 104 -15.23 -4.87 -5.35
N TYR A 105 -14.19 -5.60 -4.89
CA TYR A 105 -14.20 -7.06 -4.93
C TYR A 105 -15.33 -7.62 -4.07
N MET A 106 -15.98 -8.69 -4.55
CA MET A 106 -17.03 -9.39 -3.81
C MET A 106 -16.49 -10.10 -2.57
N GLU A 107 -15.21 -10.49 -2.58
CA GLU A 107 -14.47 -10.99 -1.42
C GLU A 107 -13.51 -9.90 -0.94
N THR A 108 -13.68 -9.47 0.30
CA THR A 108 -12.76 -8.51 0.94
C THR A 108 -11.41 -9.18 1.23
N GLN A 109 -10.34 -8.39 1.34
CA GLN A 109 -9.02 -8.87 1.73
C GLN A 109 -9.09 -9.77 2.96
N GLY A 110 -8.52 -10.97 2.85
CA GLY A 110 -8.60 -12.02 3.87
C GLY A 110 -7.34 -12.87 3.89
N LEU A 111 -6.90 -13.22 5.10
CA LEU A 111 -5.76 -14.08 5.34
C LEU A 111 -5.98 -14.92 6.59
N ILE A 112 -5.57 -16.19 6.55
CA ILE A 112 -5.48 -17.07 7.71
C ILE A 112 -4.03 -17.53 7.85
N ALA A 113 -3.48 -17.37 9.05
CA ALA A 113 -2.16 -17.83 9.41
C ALA A 113 -2.25 -18.97 10.43
N ILE A 114 -1.68 -20.12 10.09
CA ILE A 114 -1.72 -21.33 10.93
C ILE A 114 -0.28 -21.71 11.29
N PRO A 115 0.14 -21.51 12.55
CA PRO A 115 1.46 -21.97 13.00
C PRO A 115 1.46 -23.50 13.07
N LYS A 116 2.41 -24.13 12.39
CA LYS A 116 2.69 -25.56 12.50
C LYS A 116 3.79 -25.67 13.56
N GLY A 117 3.51 -26.32 14.68
CA GLY A 117 4.33 -26.28 15.91
C GLY A 117 5.76 -26.82 15.81
N GLU A 118 6.25 -27.15 14.63
CA GLU A 118 7.62 -27.61 14.38
C GLU A 118 8.41 -26.52 13.64
N ALA A 119 9.67 -26.31 14.03
CA ALA A 119 10.65 -25.42 13.39
C ALA A 119 10.19 -23.98 13.08
N GLY A 120 9.12 -23.48 13.72
CA GLY A 120 8.57 -22.15 13.49
C GLY A 120 7.85 -22.02 12.15
N GLU A 121 7.36 -23.10 11.55
CA GLU A 121 6.65 -23.09 10.27
C GLU A 121 5.29 -22.38 10.35
N LEU A 122 4.95 -21.62 9.31
CA LEU A 122 3.68 -20.89 9.22
C LEU A 122 3.01 -21.16 7.87
N GLU A 123 1.84 -21.79 7.92
CA GLU A 123 1.01 -21.97 6.73
C GLU A 123 0.10 -20.75 6.57
N LEU A 124 0.10 -20.15 5.39
CA LEU A 124 -0.70 -18.97 5.07
C LEU A 124 -1.71 -19.31 3.97
N TYR A 125 -2.97 -18.97 4.22
CA TYR A 125 -4.04 -18.99 3.24
C TYR A 125 -4.39 -17.53 2.93
N VAL A 126 -4.15 -17.08 1.70
CA VAL A 126 -4.33 -15.67 1.33
C VAL A 126 -5.12 -15.52 0.04
N ALA A 127 -6.03 -14.56 0.01
CA ALA A 127 -6.64 -14.07 -1.23
C ALA A 127 -5.69 -13.06 -1.91
N SER A 128 -4.57 -13.53 -2.47
CA SER A 128 -3.55 -12.68 -3.13
C SER A 128 -3.25 -13.15 -4.54
N GLN A 129 -2.98 -12.18 -5.42
CA GLN A 129 -2.50 -12.41 -6.79
C GLN A 129 -0.97 -12.57 -6.86
N HIS A 130 -0.26 -12.20 -5.79
CA HIS A 130 1.21 -12.17 -5.75
C HIS A 130 1.72 -13.02 -4.58
N ALA A 131 1.62 -14.33 -4.76
CA ALA A 131 1.99 -15.35 -3.78
C ALA A 131 3.43 -15.19 -3.25
N ALA A 132 4.40 -15.15 -4.17
CA ALA A 132 5.82 -15.05 -3.83
C ALA A 132 6.15 -13.77 -3.05
N TYR A 133 5.53 -12.65 -3.39
CA TYR A 133 5.74 -11.39 -2.68
C TYR A 133 5.18 -11.45 -1.26
N THR A 134 4.00 -12.07 -1.09
CA THR A 134 3.37 -12.28 0.22
C THR A 134 4.28 -13.12 1.12
N GLN A 135 4.89 -14.17 0.58
CA GLN A 135 5.85 -15.01 1.31
C GLN A 135 7.08 -14.21 1.76
N VAL A 136 7.67 -13.40 0.88
CA VAL A 136 8.85 -12.57 1.23
C VAL A 136 8.50 -11.55 2.32
N CYS A 137 7.33 -10.91 2.24
CA CYS A 137 6.87 -9.96 3.25
C CYS A 137 6.61 -10.64 4.59
N GLY A 138 5.88 -11.77 4.59
CA GLY A 138 5.62 -12.55 5.79
C GLY A 138 6.91 -13.02 6.47
N HIS A 139 7.89 -13.46 5.68
CA HIS A 139 9.19 -13.86 6.19
C HIS A 139 9.93 -12.71 6.87
N LYS A 140 10.05 -11.55 6.20
CA LYS A 140 10.68 -10.36 6.77
C LYS A 140 10.01 -9.94 8.07
N LEU A 141 8.67 -9.94 8.11
CA LEU A 141 7.90 -9.57 9.28
C LEU A 141 8.19 -10.49 10.49
N MET A 142 8.20 -11.80 10.26
CA MET A 142 8.45 -12.77 11.34
C MET A 142 9.90 -12.73 11.83
N SER A 143 10.86 -12.51 10.94
CA SER A 143 12.25 -12.31 11.34
C SER A 143 12.43 -11.06 12.20
N LEU A 144 11.70 -9.98 11.90
CA LEU A 144 11.77 -8.72 12.66
C LEU A 144 11.07 -8.80 14.01
N LEU A 145 9.87 -9.37 14.07
CA LEU A 145 9.05 -9.36 15.29
C LEU A 145 9.35 -10.53 16.24
N LEU A 146 9.74 -11.68 15.71
CA LEU A 146 9.82 -12.92 16.47
C LEU A 146 11.21 -13.57 16.44
N ASN A 147 12.19 -13.00 15.73
CA ASN A 147 13.52 -13.59 15.53
C ASN A 147 13.48 -15.06 15.03
N CYS A 148 12.42 -15.43 14.29
CA CYS A 148 12.23 -16.77 13.75
C CYS A 148 12.25 -16.77 12.22
N TRP A 149 12.62 -17.92 11.64
CA TRP A 149 12.72 -18.13 10.19
C TRP A 149 11.68 -19.17 9.73
N PRO A 150 10.41 -18.78 9.54
CA PRO A 150 9.37 -19.70 9.10
C PRO A 150 9.61 -20.21 7.68
N ASN A 151 9.39 -21.51 7.47
CA ASN A 151 9.00 -22.01 6.15
C ASN A 151 7.53 -21.67 5.93
N PHE A 152 7.21 -21.10 4.76
CA PHE A 152 5.85 -20.74 4.38
C PHE A 152 5.33 -21.67 3.29
N LEU A 153 4.13 -22.21 3.52
CA LEU A 153 3.30 -22.78 2.48
C LEU A 153 2.16 -21.81 2.21
N LEU A 154 2.04 -21.31 0.98
CA LEU A 154 1.04 -20.33 0.58
C LEU A 154 0.04 -20.94 -0.39
N LEU A 155 -1.24 -20.89 -0.03
CA LEU A 155 -2.35 -21.30 -0.88
C LEU A 155 -3.19 -20.08 -1.25
N THR A 156 -3.43 -19.90 -2.55
CA THR A 156 -4.14 -18.73 -3.10
C THR A 156 -5.47 -19.10 -3.73
N GLY A 157 -6.54 -18.39 -3.37
CA GLY A 157 -7.81 -18.37 -4.10
C GLY A 157 -7.89 -17.12 -4.96
N SER A 158 -8.08 -17.27 -6.28
CA SER A 158 -8.02 -16.14 -7.22
C SER A 158 -9.40 -15.62 -7.61
N GLY A 159 -9.67 -14.37 -7.24
CA GLY A 159 -10.82 -13.59 -7.66
C GLY A 159 -10.56 -12.10 -7.44
N GLY A 160 -9.67 -11.50 -8.25
CA GLY A 160 -9.35 -10.07 -8.14
C GLY A 160 -8.93 -9.47 -9.48
N HIS A 161 -9.31 -8.22 -9.72
CA HIS A 161 -8.80 -7.34 -10.79
C HIS A 161 -7.70 -6.48 -10.18
N HIS A 162 -6.42 -6.83 -10.38
CA HIS A 162 -5.23 -6.16 -9.81
C HIS A 162 -5.48 -5.01 -8.84
N SER A 163 -5.28 -5.23 -7.53
CA SER A 163 -5.28 -4.17 -6.50
C SER A 163 -4.02 -3.31 -6.56
N ARG A 164 -3.63 -2.90 -7.77
CA ARG A 164 -2.47 -2.06 -8.02
C ARG A 164 -2.96 -0.62 -8.12
N HIS A 165 -2.83 0.10 -7.02
CA HIS A 165 -2.55 1.54 -7.04
C HIS A 165 -1.13 1.72 -6.52
#